data_AF-A0A1V5VZE3-F1
#
_entry.id   AF-A0A1V5VZE3-F1
#
_cell.length_a   1.000
_cell.length_b   1.000
_cell.length_c   1.000
_cell.angle_alpha   90.00
_cell.angle_beta   90.00
_cell.angle_gamma   90.00
#
_symmetry.space_group_name_H-M   'P 1'
#
loop_
_entity.id
_entity.type
_entity.pdbx_description
1 polymer ?
#
loop_
_entity_poly.entity_id
_entity_poly.type
_entity_poly.pdbx_seq_one_letter_code
_entity_poly.pdbx_strand_id
1 'polypeptide(L)'
;MKRKNFLLMTPLLLFISCSSALNFATVDQNVSEVALKVSKKEDVNFDLLNKNSKGYYYVLNSRGVVIYHPKKALEGKNFGDLEFVAAILSKKNGCIKGIFDNRERIIIFKEMGSDILCYTISPEYITSNYNCDIYKGEGK
;
A
#
# COMPACT_ATOMS: atom_id res chain seq x y z
N MET A 1 5.61 -40.86 54.18
CA MET A 1 6.39 -39.89 53.39
C MET A 1 6.42 -40.33 51.92
N LYS A 2 5.56 -39.76 51.05
CA LYS A 2 5.60 -39.98 49.58
C LYS A 2 5.42 -38.63 48.88
N ARG A 3 6.29 -38.38 47.90
CA ARG A 3 6.58 -37.09 47.27
C ARG A 3 5.42 -36.63 46.37
N LYS A 4 5.18 -35.31 46.38
CA LYS A 4 4.26 -34.58 45.51
C LYS A 4 4.87 -34.46 44.11
N ASN A 5 4.17 -34.94 43.08
CA ASN A 5 4.46 -34.58 41.69
C ASN A 5 3.59 -33.38 41.32
N PHE A 6 4.20 -32.19 41.38
CA PHE A 6 3.60 -30.95 40.91
C PHE A 6 3.97 -30.80 39.43
N LEU A 7 3.02 -31.13 38.54
CA LEU A 7 3.11 -30.83 37.11
C LEU A 7 2.95 -29.32 36.93
N LEU A 8 4.07 -28.62 36.74
CA LEU A 8 4.09 -27.24 36.26
C LEU A 8 3.64 -27.24 34.79
N MET A 9 2.35 -27.05 34.56
CA MET A 9 1.81 -26.64 33.27
C MET A 9 2.24 -25.20 33.02
N THR A 10 3.31 -25.02 32.25
CA THR A 10 3.67 -23.72 31.68
C THR A 10 2.54 -23.28 30.75
N PRO A 11 1.89 -22.12 30.99
CA PRO A 11 0.92 -21.60 30.04
C PRO A 11 1.67 -21.20 28.78
N LEU A 12 1.39 -21.91 27.69
CA LEU A 12 1.83 -21.55 26.35
C LEU A 12 1.18 -20.20 26.01
N LEU A 13 1.92 -19.12 26.23
CA LEU A 13 1.57 -17.77 25.79
C LEU A 13 1.57 -17.77 24.26
N LEU A 14 0.39 -18.05 23.68
CA LEU A 14 0.10 -17.79 22.28
C LEU A 14 0.14 -16.28 22.09
N PHE A 15 1.28 -15.75 21.65
CA PHE A 15 1.36 -14.42 21.06
C PHE A 15 0.52 -14.43 19.77
N ILE A 16 -0.78 -14.16 19.91
CA ILE A 16 -1.64 -13.84 18.78
C ILE A 16 -1.21 -12.45 18.32
N SER A 17 -0.17 -12.39 17.48
CA SER A 17 0.13 -11.19 16.71
C SER A 17 -1.03 -10.99 15.75
N CYS A 18 -2.03 -10.22 16.16
CA CYS A 18 -3.15 -9.88 15.30
C CYS A 18 -2.66 -8.91 14.22
N SER A 19 -2.05 -9.45 13.16
CA SER A 19 -1.97 -8.79 11.87
C SER A 19 -3.07 -9.37 11.01
N SER A 20 -4.31 -8.96 11.28
CA SER A 20 -5.45 -9.33 10.44
C SER A 20 -5.29 -8.69 9.06
N ALA A 21 -5.51 -9.49 8.01
CA ALA A 21 -5.61 -8.97 6.64
C ALA A 21 -6.79 -7.99 6.54
N LEU A 22 -6.61 -6.92 5.77
CA LEU A 22 -7.62 -5.90 5.53
C LEU A 22 -8.53 -6.30 4.36
N ASN A 23 -9.79 -5.86 4.38
CA ASN A 23 -10.67 -5.98 3.23
C ASN A 23 -10.25 -4.98 2.15
N PHE A 24 -10.12 -5.42 0.89
CA PHE A 24 -9.73 -4.54 -0.22
C PHE A 24 -10.63 -3.31 -0.36
N ALA A 25 -11.94 -3.46 -0.23
CA ALA A 25 -12.88 -2.35 -0.35
C ALA A 25 -12.63 -1.29 0.74
N THR A 26 -12.28 -1.71 1.96
CA THR A 26 -11.90 -0.78 3.04
C THR A 26 -10.60 -0.05 2.72
N VAL A 27 -9.60 -0.74 2.17
CA VAL A 27 -8.35 -0.10 1.76
C VAL A 27 -8.60 0.89 0.62
N ASP A 28 -9.37 0.50 -0.39
CA ASP A 28 -9.74 1.35 -1.52
C ASP A 28 -10.52 2.61 -1.08
N GLN A 29 -11.44 2.46 -0.15
CA GLN A 29 -12.16 3.58 0.46
C GLN A 29 -11.20 4.51 1.21
N ASN A 30 -10.31 3.97 2.06
CA ASN A 30 -9.33 4.79 2.79
C ASN A 30 -8.42 5.57 1.84
N VAL A 31 -7.96 4.97 0.74
CA VAL A 31 -7.16 5.67 -0.28
C VAL A 31 -7.98 6.76 -0.96
N SER A 32 -9.25 6.50 -1.26
CA SER A 32 -10.17 7.50 -1.83
C SER A 32 -10.39 8.68 -0.89
N GLU A 33 -10.56 8.44 0.41
CA GLU A 33 -10.70 9.48 1.42
C GLU A 33 -9.43 10.35 1.54
N VAL A 34 -8.24 9.73 1.50
CA VAL A 34 -6.98 10.49 1.49
C VAL A 34 -6.87 11.35 0.22
N ALA A 35 -7.17 10.79 -0.95
CA ALA A 35 -7.16 11.55 -2.21
C ALA A 35 -8.12 12.74 -2.16
N LEU A 36 -9.31 12.58 -1.58
CA LEU A 36 -10.28 13.66 -1.40
C LEU A 36 -9.77 14.75 -0.45
N LYS A 37 -9.17 14.39 0.69
CA LYS A 37 -8.60 15.35 1.65
C LYS A 37 -7.52 16.20 1.00
N VAL A 38 -6.58 15.56 0.32
CA VAL A 38 -5.49 16.27 -0.36
C VAL A 38 -6.04 17.14 -1.50
N SER A 39 -7.02 16.65 -2.27
CA SER A 39 -7.67 17.45 -3.32
C SER A 39 -8.37 18.70 -2.78
N LYS A 40 -8.88 18.64 -1.55
CA LYS A 40 -9.46 19.78 -0.82
C LYS A 40 -8.41 20.69 -0.18
N LYS A 41 -7.12 20.44 -0.43
CA LYS A 41 -5.97 21.15 0.16
C LYS A 41 -5.95 21.06 1.69
N GLU A 42 -6.52 20.00 2.25
CA GLU A 42 -6.31 19.68 3.66
C GLU A 42 -4.86 19.25 3.87
N ASP A 43 -4.30 19.62 5.02
CA ASP A 43 -2.94 19.22 5.39
C ASP A 43 -2.90 17.72 5.71
N VAL A 44 -2.25 16.94 4.85
CA VAL A 44 -2.07 15.50 5.01
C VAL A 44 -0.60 15.21 5.24
N ASN A 45 -0.29 14.79 6.46
CA ASN A 45 1.06 14.34 6.80
C ASN A 45 1.30 12.91 6.29
N PHE A 46 1.85 12.80 5.09
CA PHE A 46 2.12 11.50 4.48
C PHE A 46 3.17 10.66 5.23
N ASP A 47 4.11 11.28 5.94
CA ASP A 47 5.11 10.54 6.73
C ASP A 47 4.44 9.82 7.90
N LEU A 48 3.55 10.50 8.62
CA LEU A 48 2.76 9.91 9.70
C LEU A 48 1.79 8.85 9.17
N LEU A 49 1.14 9.11 8.04
CA LEU A 49 0.23 8.17 7.40
C LEU A 49 0.97 6.88 7.02
N ASN A 50 2.15 7.00 6.39
CA ASN A 50 2.98 5.87 6.00
C ASN A 50 3.47 5.07 7.20
N LYS A 51 3.90 5.76 8.28
CA LYS A 51 4.34 5.12 9.53
C LYS A 51 3.26 4.23 10.16
N ASN A 52 1.99 4.59 9.99
CA ASN A 52 0.85 3.87 10.58
C ASN A 52 0.14 2.92 9.61
N SER A 53 0.60 2.81 8.36
CA SER A 53 -0.02 1.97 7.34
C SER A 53 0.73 0.65 7.15
N LYS A 54 0.07 -0.36 6.56
CA LYS A 54 0.69 -1.63 6.15
C LYS A 54 1.42 -1.55 4.80
N GLY A 55 1.35 -0.39 4.16
CA GLY A 55 1.91 -0.09 2.86
C GLY A 55 2.57 1.28 2.88
N TYR A 56 2.53 1.98 1.75
CA TYR A 56 2.96 3.37 1.70
C TYR A 56 2.27 4.12 0.55
N TYR A 57 1.96 5.38 0.83
CA TYR A 57 1.47 6.36 -0.11
C TYR A 57 2.63 7.04 -0.84
N TYR A 58 2.41 7.36 -2.10
CA TYR A 58 3.26 8.22 -2.93
C TYR A 58 2.39 8.98 -3.94
N VAL A 59 2.93 10.05 -4.53
CA VAL A 59 2.19 10.92 -5.45
C VAL A 59 2.94 11.03 -6.77
N LEU A 60 2.21 10.86 -7.87
CA LEU A 60 2.68 11.09 -9.23
C LEU A 60 1.96 12.30 -9.82
N ASN A 61 2.66 13.16 -10.53
CA ASN A 61 2.00 14.15 -11.38
C ASN A 61 1.51 13.52 -12.70
N SER A 62 0.79 14.30 -13.51
CA SER A 62 0.25 13.89 -14.81
C SER A 62 1.28 13.39 -15.85
N ARG A 63 2.58 13.60 -15.62
CA ARG A 63 3.68 13.11 -16.47
C ARG A 63 4.37 11.86 -15.93
N GLY A 64 3.98 11.38 -14.75
CA GLY A 64 4.67 10.29 -14.06
C GLY A 64 5.90 10.72 -13.25
N VAL A 65 6.05 12.02 -12.96
CA VAL A 65 7.08 12.51 -12.04
C VAL A 65 6.61 12.30 -10.60
N VAL A 66 7.49 11.75 -9.77
CA VAL A 66 7.23 11.56 -8.34
C VAL A 66 7.26 12.90 -7.62
N ILE A 67 6.12 13.34 -7.08
CA ILE A 67 6.02 14.55 -6.25
C ILE A 67 6.42 14.24 -4.80
N TYR A 68 5.98 13.09 -4.29
CA TYR A 68 6.28 12.63 -2.93
C TYR A 68 6.49 11.13 -2.94
N HIS A 69 7.49 10.65 -2.19
CA HIS A 69 7.71 9.23 -1.93
C HIS A 69 8.50 9.02 -0.63
N PRO A 70 8.20 7.98 0.20
CA PRO A 70 8.95 7.71 1.42
C PRO A 70 10.46 7.59 1.20
N LYS A 71 10.86 6.91 0.10
CA LYS A 71 12.24 6.94 -0.42
C LYS A 71 12.51 8.25 -1.14
N LYS A 72 13.05 9.25 -0.42
CA LYS A 72 13.34 10.60 -0.94
C LYS A 72 14.16 10.66 -2.23
N ALA A 73 15.05 9.69 -2.44
CA ALA A 73 15.82 9.59 -3.68
C ALA A 73 15.00 9.32 -4.95
N LEU A 74 13.68 9.12 -4.84
CA LEU A 74 12.76 8.99 -5.97
C LEU A 74 12.03 10.29 -6.31
N GLU A 75 11.92 11.24 -5.39
CA GLU A 75 11.23 12.52 -5.64
C GLU A 75 11.92 13.29 -6.79
N GLY A 76 11.11 13.86 -7.69
CA GLY A 76 11.57 14.56 -8.90
C GLY A 76 11.96 13.65 -10.07
N LYS A 77 12.05 12.33 -9.89
CA LYS A 77 12.30 11.40 -11.01
C LYS A 77 11.04 11.14 -11.81
N ASN A 78 11.21 11.03 -13.12
CA ASN A 78 10.14 10.68 -14.04
C ASN A 78 10.15 9.18 -14.34
N PHE A 79 9.00 8.52 -14.12
CA PHE A 79 8.78 7.11 -14.45
C PHE A 79 7.64 6.92 -15.45
N GLY A 80 7.16 7.98 -16.10
CA GLY A 80 6.04 7.93 -17.04
C GLY A 80 6.23 6.96 -18.21
N ASP A 81 7.47 6.67 -18.57
CA ASP A 81 7.81 5.72 -19.64
C ASP A 81 7.73 4.25 -19.20
N LEU A 82 7.62 3.98 -17.90
CA LEU A 82 7.38 2.62 -17.41
C LEU A 82 5.91 2.25 -17.68
N GLU A 83 5.68 1.10 -18.32
CA GLU A 83 4.34 0.72 -18.78
C GLU A 83 3.29 0.70 -17.64
N PHE A 84 3.66 0.25 -16.44
CA PHE A 84 2.74 0.27 -15.30
C PHE A 84 2.38 1.69 -14.84
N VAL A 85 3.33 2.64 -14.91
CA VAL A 85 3.08 4.04 -14.59
C VAL A 85 2.21 4.67 -15.67
N ALA A 86 2.48 4.39 -16.95
CA ALA A 86 1.62 4.83 -18.05
C ALA A 86 0.18 4.31 -17.87
N ALA A 87 0.01 3.07 -17.42
CA ALA A 87 -1.31 2.51 -17.11
C ALA A 87 -2.00 3.25 -15.95
N ILE A 88 -1.27 3.58 -14.88
CA ILE A 88 -1.77 4.41 -13.77
C ILE A 88 -2.21 5.80 -14.29
N LEU A 89 -1.37 6.47 -15.07
CA LEU A 89 -1.65 7.79 -15.65
C LEU A 89 -2.87 7.79 -16.57
N SER A 90 -3.05 6.72 -17.36
CA SER A 90 -4.19 6.57 -18.26
C SER A 90 -5.49 6.28 -17.53
N LYS A 91 -5.47 5.40 -16.51
CA LYS A 91 -6.68 4.97 -15.80
C LYS A 91 -7.11 5.94 -14.72
N LYS A 92 -6.13 6.57 -14.05
CA LYS A 92 -6.24 7.53 -12.94
C LYS A 92 -6.90 7.00 -11.66
N ASN A 93 -7.81 6.04 -11.77
CA ASN A 93 -8.45 5.35 -10.66
C ASN A 93 -8.44 3.84 -10.90
N GLY A 94 -8.07 3.05 -9.89
CA GLY A 94 -8.09 1.59 -9.99
C GLY A 94 -7.03 0.93 -9.13
N CYS A 95 -6.69 -0.31 -9.48
CA CYS A 95 -5.56 -1.00 -8.88
C CYS A 95 -4.83 -1.90 -9.86
N ILE A 96 -3.52 -2.02 -9.66
CA ILE A 96 -2.62 -2.92 -10.40
C ILE A 96 -2.00 -3.89 -9.40
N LYS A 97 -1.90 -5.17 -9.78
CA LYS A 97 -1.12 -6.18 -9.07
C LYS A 97 0.02 -6.66 -9.97
N GLY A 98 1.23 -6.77 -9.42
CA GLY A 98 2.40 -7.20 -10.17
C GLY A 98 3.63 -7.43 -9.29
N ILE A 99 4.76 -7.77 -9.92
CA ILE A 99 6.05 -7.92 -9.26
C ILE A 99 6.85 -6.63 -9.44
N PHE A 100 7.21 -5.99 -8.34
CA PHE A 100 8.00 -4.76 -8.30
C PHE A 100 9.11 -4.95 -7.28
N ASP A 101 10.36 -4.69 -7.66
CA ASP A 101 11.52 -4.92 -6.78
C ASP A 101 11.51 -6.34 -6.16
N ASN A 102 11.35 -7.35 -7.04
CA ASN A 102 11.28 -8.78 -6.72
C ASN A 102 10.20 -9.17 -5.70
N ARG A 103 9.18 -8.35 -5.50
CA ARG A 103 8.10 -8.61 -4.55
C ARG A 103 6.75 -8.38 -5.18
N GLU A 104 5.81 -9.26 -4.86
CA GLU A 104 4.42 -9.05 -5.26
C GLU A 104 3.85 -7.83 -4.52
N ARG A 105 3.21 -6.93 -5.26
CA ARG A 105 2.58 -5.72 -4.72
C ARG A 105 1.23 -5.49 -5.37
N ILE A 106 0.37 -4.83 -4.62
CA ILE A 106 -0.85 -4.19 -5.12
C ILE A 106 -0.64 -2.68 -5.01
N ILE A 107 -0.90 -1.97 -6.09
CA ILE A 107 -0.89 -0.51 -6.17
C ILE A 107 -2.34 -0.09 -6.37
N ILE A 108 -2.92 0.58 -5.38
CA ILE A 108 -4.24 1.22 -5.48
C ILE A 108 -4.00 2.69 -5.80
N PHE A 109 -4.67 3.24 -6.81
CA PHE A 109 -4.43 4.60 -7.26
C PHE A 109 -5.74 5.35 -7.47
N LYS A 110 -5.74 6.65 -7.12
CA LYS A 110 -6.88 7.55 -7.17
C LYS A 110 -6.47 8.92 -7.71
N GLU A 111 -7.30 9.48 -8.58
CA GLU A 111 -7.11 10.84 -9.09
C GLU A 111 -7.24 11.84 -7.94
N MET A 112 -6.37 12.84 -7.95
CA MET A 112 -6.24 13.85 -6.92
C MET A 112 -5.89 15.19 -7.58
N GLY A 113 -6.90 15.87 -8.13
CA GLY A 113 -6.71 17.06 -8.97
C GLY A 113 -6.00 16.71 -10.28
N SER A 114 -4.84 17.32 -10.55
CA SER A 114 -3.99 16.98 -11.71
C SER A 114 -3.05 15.81 -11.46
N ASP A 115 -2.95 15.37 -10.20
CA ASP A 115 -2.00 14.38 -9.74
C ASP A 115 -2.74 13.08 -9.40
N ILE A 116 -1.97 12.04 -9.11
CA ILE A 116 -2.49 10.72 -8.75
C ILE A 116 -1.87 10.32 -7.42
N LEU A 117 -2.73 10.02 -6.45
CA LEU A 117 -2.34 9.39 -5.21
C LEU A 117 -2.26 7.89 -5.42
N CYS A 118 -1.12 7.30 -5.09
CA CYS A 118 -0.91 5.86 -5.13
C CYS A 118 -0.67 5.33 -3.72
N TYR A 119 -1.16 4.14 -3.43
CA TYR A 119 -0.88 3.37 -2.23
C TYR A 119 -0.40 1.98 -2.61
N THR A 120 0.84 1.66 -2.25
CA THR A 120 1.43 0.34 -2.48
C THR A 120 1.41 -0.49 -1.22
N ILE A 121 0.92 -1.71 -1.32
CA ILE A 121 0.76 -2.64 -0.20
C ILE A 121 1.04 -4.06 -0.65
N SER A 122 1.52 -4.87 0.29
CA SER A 122 1.79 -6.28 0.04
C SER A 122 0.50 -7.11 0.07
N PRO A 123 0.29 -8.06 -0.86
CA PRO A 123 -0.93 -8.85 -0.95
C PRO A 123 -1.30 -9.61 0.32
N GLU A 124 -0.35 -10.00 1.16
CA GLU A 124 -0.64 -10.69 2.43
C GLU A 124 -1.44 -9.85 3.42
N TYR A 125 -1.47 -8.53 3.24
CA TYR A 125 -2.25 -7.61 4.06
C TYR A 125 -3.64 -7.33 3.50
N ILE A 126 -4.02 -7.93 2.37
CA ILE A 126 -5.35 -7.76 1.76
C ILE A 126 -6.01 -9.12 1.55
N THR A 127 -7.28 -9.25 1.94
CA THR A 127 -8.07 -10.44 1.62
C THR A 127 -8.35 -10.53 0.11
N SER A 128 -8.36 -11.75 -0.44
CA SER A 128 -8.25 -12.09 -1.86
C SER A 128 -9.40 -11.66 -2.79
N ASN A 129 -10.32 -10.81 -2.34
CA ASN A 129 -11.48 -10.36 -3.12
C ASN A 129 -11.19 -9.01 -3.80
N TYR A 130 -10.17 -8.96 -4.65
CA TYR A 130 -9.84 -7.76 -5.44
C TYR A 130 -9.65 -8.10 -6.92
N ASN A 131 -10.21 -7.26 -7.79
CA ASN A 131 -10.09 -7.38 -9.23
C ASN A 131 -9.14 -6.28 -9.74
N CYS A 132 -7.85 -6.46 -9.49
CA CYS A 132 -6.81 -5.56 -9.96
C CYS A 132 -6.27 -5.99 -11.31
N ASP A 133 -5.89 -5.02 -12.14
CA ASP A 133 -5.20 -5.29 -13.39
C ASP A 133 -3.87 -6.00 -13.11
N ILE A 134 -3.63 -7.11 -13.80
CA ILE A 134 -2.38 -7.86 -13.63
C ILE A 134 -1.31 -7.27 -14.54
N TYR A 135 -0.23 -6.78 -13.95
CA TYR A 135 0.96 -6.32 -14.65
C TYR A 135 2.06 -7.39 -14.56
N LYS A 136 2.50 -7.89 -15.73
CA LYS A 136 3.45 -9.00 -15.86
C LYS A 136 4.88 -8.56 -16.20
N GLY A 137 5.13 -7.26 -16.35
CA GLY A 137 6.48 -6.73 -16.58
C GLY A 137 7.30 -6.71 -15.28
N GLU A 138 8.60 -6.93 -15.37
CA GLU A 138 9.53 -6.65 -14.26
C GLU A 138 9.63 -5.13 -14.10
N GLY A 139 8.96 -4.56 -13.10
CA GLY A 139 9.24 -3.18 -12.69
C GLY A 139 10.65 -3.12 -12.09
N LYS A 140 11.64 -2.76 -12.90
CA LYS A 140 13.03 -2.53 -12.48
C LYS A 140 13.19 -1.18 -11.78
#